data_AF-A0A396HDH6-F1
#
_entry.id   AF-A0A396HDH6-F1
#
_cell.length_a   1.000
_cell.length_b   1.000
_cell.length_c   1.000
_cell.angle_alpha   90.00
_cell.angle_beta   90.00
_cell.angle_gamma   90.00
#
_symmetry.space_group_name_H-M   'P 1'
#
loop_
_entity.id
_entity.type
_entity.pdbx_description
1 polymer ?
#
loop_
_entity_poly.entity_id
_entity_poly.type
_entity_poly.pdbx_seq_one_letter_code
_entity_poly.pdbx_strand_id
1 'polypeptide(L)'
;MGFITAQDRSKESMESGFSIQNSHAIGSGKVYLGRPWGVYSRVIYSYTSMDNLIFPQGWDDTMDNQNRSLTVYYGEYKCTGLGSNLAGRPPWVHRLTDTEARQFIGTQFIQGDTWLVRPS
;
A
#
# COMPACT_ATOMS: atom_id res chain seq x y z
N MET A 1 9.93 10.13 -12.93
CA MET A 1 9.57 9.03 -12.01
C MET A 1 8.15 9.26 -11.52
N GLY A 2 7.33 8.22 -11.50
CA GLY A 2 5.94 8.30 -11.05
C GLY A 2 5.71 7.51 -9.75
N PHE A 3 4.65 7.88 -9.04
CA PHE A 3 4.18 7.21 -7.83
C PHE A 3 2.67 7.00 -7.96
N ILE A 4 2.18 5.80 -7.67
CA ILE A 4 0.73 5.52 -7.70
C ILE A 4 0.04 6.20 -6.51
N THR A 5 0.67 6.21 -5.34
CA THR A 5 0.11 6.78 -4.11
C THR A 5 1.05 7.78 -3.42
N ALA A 6 0.45 8.76 -2.75
CA ALA A 6 1.10 9.66 -1.81
C ALA A 6 0.14 9.98 -0.65
N GLN A 7 0.15 9.15 0.40
CA GLN A 7 -0.83 9.23 1.48
C GLN A 7 -0.33 10.13 2.63
N ASP A 8 -1.24 10.95 3.20
CA ASP A 8 -0.92 12.03 4.16
C ASP A 8 -1.36 11.75 5.60
N ARG A 9 -1.19 10.53 6.10
CA ARG A 9 -1.44 10.25 7.51
C ARG A 9 -0.33 10.89 8.34
N SER A 10 -0.69 11.90 9.14
CA SER A 10 0.26 12.71 9.91
C SER A 10 0.41 12.28 11.38
N LYS A 11 -0.47 11.41 11.89
CA LYS A 11 -0.43 10.88 13.26
C LYS A 11 -0.74 9.39 13.29
N GLU A 12 -0.12 8.66 14.22
CA GLU A 12 -0.34 7.22 14.40
C GLU A 12 -1.79 6.87 14.74
N SER A 13 -2.44 7.68 15.59
CA SER A 13 -3.81 7.50 16.07
C SER A 13 -4.89 7.75 15.00
N MET A 14 -4.53 8.27 13.83
CA MET A 14 -5.48 8.45 12.75
C MET A 14 -5.80 7.11 12.09
N GLU A 15 -7.08 6.76 12.07
CA GLU A 15 -7.57 5.53 11.42
C GLU A 15 -7.73 5.69 9.89
N SER A 16 -6.86 6.48 9.25
CA SER A 16 -6.88 6.71 7.79
C SER A 16 -5.81 5.88 7.06
N GLY A 17 -5.94 5.77 5.75
CA GLY A 17 -5.00 5.06 4.88
C GLY A 17 -5.61 4.74 3.52
N PHE A 18 -4.82 4.18 2.62
CA PHE A 18 -5.32 3.62 1.36
C PHE A 18 -5.28 2.10 1.41
N SER A 19 -6.39 1.46 1.05
CA SER A 19 -6.47 0.02 0.80
C SER A 19 -6.85 -0.19 -0.66
N ILE A 20 -5.93 -0.77 -1.43
CA ILE A 20 -6.09 -1.10 -2.84
C ILE A 20 -6.24 -2.61 -2.94
N GLN A 21 -7.47 -3.07 -3.16
CA GLN A 21 -7.82 -4.49 -3.12
C GLN A 21 -8.34 -4.96 -4.48
N ASN A 22 -8.03 -6.20 -4.87
CA ASN A 22 -8.56 -6.87 -6.08
C ASN A 22 -8.43 -6.00 -7.34
N SER A 23 -7.25 -5.43 -7.55
CA SER A 23 -6.99 -4.43 -8.59
C SER A 23 -5.87 -4.86 -9.54
N HIS A 24 -5.62 -4.07 -10.58
CA HIS A 24 -4.55 -4.28 -11.56
C HIS A 24 -3.71 -3.02 -11.71
N ALA A 25 -2.40 -3.11 -11.42
CA ALA A 25 -1.43 -2.06 -11.69
C ALA A 25 -0.76 -2.34 -13.04
N ILE A 26 -1.27 -1.70 -14.09
CA ILE A 26 -0.86 -1.88 -15.49
C ILE A 26 -0.41 -0.55 -16.09
N GLY A 27 0.38 -0.61 -17.16
CA GLY A 27 0.78 0.58 -17.92
C GLY A 27 2.17 0.48 -18.54
N SER A 28 2.68 1.63 -18.99
CA SER A 28 4.00 1.77 -19.61
C SER A 28 4.96 2.58 -18.74
N GLY A 29 6.26 2.28 -18.83
CA GLY A 29 7.31 2.99 -18.10
C GLY A 29 7.66 2.33 -16.77
N LYS A 30 8.23 3.09 -15.83
CA LYS A 30 8.59 2.61 -14.50
C LYS A 30 8.02 3.51 -13.40
N VAL A 31 7.45 2.88 -12.37
CA VAL A 31 6.68 3.56 -11.31
C VAL A 31 6.92 2.89 -9.95
N TYR A 32 6.76 3.66 -8.87
CA TYR A 32 6.67 3.15 -7.51
C TYR A 32 5.21 2.99 -7.09
N LEU A 33 4.94 2.03 -6.21
CA LEU A 33 3.65 1.83 -5.55
C LEU A 33 3.25 3.04 -4.70
N GLY A 34 4.23 3.71 -4.07
CA GLY A 34 3.96 4.93 -3.34
C GLY A 34 5.17 5.58 -2.70
N ARG A 35 4.91 6.79 -2.18
CA ARG A 35 5.82 7.56 -1.33
C ARG A 35 5.05 8.20 -0.16
N PRO A 36 5.65 8.40 1.02
CA PRO A 36 4.97 9.02 2.14
C PRO A 36 4.85 10.53 1.96
N TRP A 37 3.63 11.06 1.99
CA TRP A 37 3.42 12.49 2.14
C TRP A 37 3.32 12.88 3.62
N GLY A 38 2.61 12.07 4.40
CA GLY A 38 2.56 12.16 5.86
C GLY A 38 3.57 11.23 6.53
N VAL A 39 4.03 11.60 7.72
CA VAL A 39 5.06 10.84 8.47
C VAL A 39 4.57 9.47 8.96
N TYR A 40 3.26 9.26 9.09
CA TYR A 40 2.65 7.97 9.42
C TYR A 40 1.91 7.35 8.23
N SER A 41 2.30 7.70 6.99
CA SER A 41 1.62 7.27 5.77
C SER A 41 1.31 5.77 5.76
N ARG A 42 0.10 5.41 5.33
CA ARG A 42 -0.38 4.01 5.32
C ARG A 42 -1.04 3.65 4.01
N VAL A 43 -0.47 2.64 3.33
CA VAL A 43 -0.92 2.17 2.01
C VAL A 43 -0.78 0.66 1.94
N ILE A 44 -1.85 -0.02 1.56
CA ILE A 44 -1.90 -1.48 1.47
C ILE A 44 -2.35 -1.89 0.07
N TYR A 45 -1.58 -2.75 -0.59
CA TYR A 45 -2.01 -3.46 -1.79
C TYR A 45 -2.34 -4.90 -1.43
N SER A 46 -3.55 -5.35 -1.75
CA SER A 46 -4.05 -6.70 -1.45
C SER A 46 -4.64 -7.34 -2.70
N TYR A 47 -4.28 -8.59 -2.99
CA TYR A 47 -4.78 -9.33 -4.16
C TYR A 47 -4.69 -8.52 -5.46
N THR A 48 -3.63 -7.71 -5.60
CA THR A 48 -3.43 -6.83 -6.75
C THR A 48 -2.42 -7.44 -7.69
N SER A 49 -2.76 -7.51 -8.97
CA SER A 49 -1.83 -7.92 -10.02
C SER A 49 -0.98 -6.74 -10.44
N MET A 50 0.34 -6.91 -10.51
CA MET A 50 1.31 -5.86 -10.81
C MET A 50 2.17 -6.26 -12.00
N ASP A 51 2.09 -5.48 -13.08
CA ASP A 51 2.96 -5.66 -14.25
C ASP A 51 4.42 -5.29 -13.94
N ASN A 52 5.32 -5.59 -14.87
CA ASN A 52 6.76 -5.31 -14.74
C ASN A 52 7.11 -3.79 -14.79
N LEU A 53 6.14 -2.89 -14.64
CA LEU A 53 6.39 -1.45 -14.49
C LEU A 53 6.82 -1.06 -13.08
N ILE A 54 6.51 -1.88 -12.06
CA ILE A 54 6.86 -1.57 -10.67
C ILE A 54 8.37 -1.74 -10.49
N PHE A 55 9.04 -0.74 -9.90
CA PHE A 55 10.45 -0.86 -9.52
C PHE A 55 10.65 -2.01 -8.51
N PRO A 56 11.80 -2.72 -8.52
CA PRO A 56 12.07 -3.77 -7.55
C PRO A 56 11.94 -3.31 -6.09
N GLN A 57 12.34 -2.07 -5.80
CA GLN A 57 12.18 -1.44 -4.49
C GLN A 57 10.71 -1.26 -4.11
N GLY A 58 9.82 -1.08 -5.10
CA GLY A 58 8.37 -0.91 -4.94
C GLY A 58 7.96 0.41 -4.31
N TRP A 59 8.68 0.87 -3.30
CA TRP A 59 8.36 2.01 -2.47
C TRP A 59 9.56 2.95 -2.33
N ASP A 60 9.27 4.22 -2.09
CA ASP A 60 10.26 5.26 -1.85
C ASP A 60 9.92 5.94 -0.52
N ASP A 61 10.89 6.05 0.37
CA ASP A 61 10.80 6.68 1.70
C ASP A 61 11.64 7.96 1.82
N THR A 62 12.27 8.42 0.74
CA THR A 62 13.32 9.46 0.77
C THR A 62 12.80 10.90 0.88
N MET A 63 11.51 11.10 1.13
CA MET A 63 10.93 12.43 1.28
C MET A 63 11.45 13.13 2.57
N ASP A 64 12.11 14.29 2.38
CA ASP A 64 12.60 15.24 3.40
C ASP A 64 13.80 14.81 4.26
N ASN A 65 14.63 13.85 3.84
CA ASN A 65 15.77 13.35 4.65
C ASN A 65 15.40 12.86 6.06
N GLN A 66 14.10 12.74 6.35
CA GLN A 66 13.57 12.13 7.55
C GLN A 66 13.41 10.65 7.24
N ASN A 67 13.94 9.78 8.10
CA ASN A 67 13.86 8.35 7.92
C ASN A 67 12.42 7.86 8.19
N ARG A 68 11.49 8.17 7.27
CA ARG A 68 10.05 7.90 7.39
C ARG A 68 9.76 6.39 7.40
N SER A 69 10.72 5.57 6.98
CA SER A 69 10.65 4.10 7.06
C SER A 69 10.34 3.56 8.45
N LEU A 70 10.62 4.32 9.52
CA LEU A 70 10.37 3.91 10.90
C LEU A 70 8.90 4.02 11.32
N THR A 71 8.09 4.82 10.60
CA THR A 71 6.74 5.20 11.05
C THR A 71 5.65 4.96 10.00
N VAL A 72 6.02 4.78 8.73
CA VAL A 72 5.07 4.42 7.66
C VAL A 72 4.64 2.97 7.78
N TYR A 73 3.45 2.66 7.27
CA TYR A 73 2.93 1.29 7.23
C TYR A 73 2.54 0.94 5.80
N TYR A 74 3.52 0.44 5.04
CA TYR A 74 3.33 0.01 3.66
C TYR A 74 3.36 -1.50 3.56
N GLY A 75 2.31 -2.07 2.98
CA GLY A 75 2.12 -3.51 2.97
C GLY A 75 1.65 -4.05 1.63
N GLU A 76 2.12 -5.25 1.32
CA GLU A 76 1.69 -6.04 0.17
C GLU A 76 1.19 -7.40 0.68
N TYR A 77 -0.03 -7.78 0.25
CA TYR A 77 -0.69 -9.03 0.64
C TYR A 77 -1.18 -9.79 -0.59
N LYS A 78 -0.68 -11.02 -0.79
CA LYS A 78 -1.10 -11.92 -1.89
C LYS A 78 -1.18 -11.22 -3.27
N CYS A 79 -0.27 -10.28 -3.53
CA CYS A 79 -0.13 -9.64 -4.83
C CYS A 79 0.58 -10.59 -5.82
N THR A 80 0.29 -10.43 -7.11
CA THR A 80 0.78 -11.32 -8.16
C THR A 80 1.34 -10.53 -9.35
N GLY A 81 1.97 -11.22 -10.30
CA GLY A 81 2.57 -10.59 -11.48
C GLY A 81 4.05 -10.26 -11.32
N LEU A 82 4.67 -9.80 -12.40
CA LEU A 82 6.12 -9.57 -12.45
C LEU A 82 6.57 -8.43 -11.52
N GLY A 83 5.71 -7.43 -11.29
CA GLY A 83 5.99 -6.30 -10.41
C GLY A 83 5.83 -6.58 -8.91
N SER A 84 5.24 -7.73 -8.54
CA SER A 84 4.95 -8.07 -7.13
C SER A 84 6.07 -8.85 -6.44
N ASN A 85 7.26 -8.95 -7.06
CA ASN A 85 8.40 -9.64 -6.46
C ASN A 85 8.91 -8.88 -5.23
N LEU A 86 8.75 -9.49 -4.05
CA LEU A 86 9.11 -8.89 -2.77
C LEU A 86 10.61 -8.94 -2.44
N ALA A 87 11.42 -9.68 -3.21
CA ALA A 87 12.85 -9.86 -2.95
C ALA A 87 13.64 -8.53 -3.05
N GLY A 88 13.17 -7.59 -3.87
CA GLY A 88 13.79 -6.27 -4.04
C GLY A 88 13.27 -5.19 -3.08
N ARG A 89 12.26 -5.50 -2.24
CA ARG A 89 11.64 -4.51 -1.36
C ARG A 89 12.55 -4.16 -0.18
N PRO A 90 12.56 -2.89 0.27
CA PRO A 90 13.20 -2.50 1.52
C PRO A 90 12.66 -3.32 2.72
N PRO A 91 13.48 -3.55 3.76
CA PRO A 91 13.12 -4.38 4.90
C PRO A 91 11.97 -3.83 5.75
N TRP A 92 11.69 -2.53 5.65
CA TRP A 92 10.58 -1.87 6.35
C TRP A 92 9.22 -2.08 5.66
N VAL A 93 9.19 -2.64 4.44
CA VAL A 93 7.95 -2.97 3.74
C VAL A 93 7.36 -4.25 4.33
N HIS A 94 6.09 -4.19 4.72
CA HIS A 94 5.40 -5.29 5.36
C HIS A 94 4.93 -6.33 4.35
N ARG A 95 5.41 -7.55 4.51
CA ARG A 95 4.87 -8.74 3.82
C ARG A 95 3.75 -9.29 4.70
N LEU A 96 2.52 -8.85 4.42
CA LEU A 96 1.41 -9.10 5.34
C LEU A 96 1.01 -10.58 5.35
N THR A 97 0.74 -11.08 6.54
CA THR A 97 0.05 -12.35 6.78
C THR A 97 -1.47 -12.19 6.64
N ASP A 98 -2.18 -13.31 6.54
CA ASP A 98 -3.64 -13.34 6.52
C ASP A 98 -4.26 -12.61 7.73
N THR A 99 -3.60 -12.65 8.90
CA THR A 99 -4.07 -11.97 10.10
C THR A 99 -3.85 -10.47 10.06
N GLU A 100 -2.69 -10.00 9.60
CA GLU A 100 -2.40 -8.57 9.50
C GLU A 100 -3.24 -7.90 8.42
N ALA A 101 -3.42 -8.58 7.28
CA ALA A 101 -4.19 -8.05 6.15
C ALA A 101 -5.68 -7.89 6.44
N ARG A 102 -6.24 -8.70 7.36
CA ARG A 102 -7.68 -8.77 7.65
C ARG A 102 -8.30 -7.39 7.89
N GLN A 103 -7.63 -6.53 8.65
CA GLN A 103 -8.14 -5.20 8.98
C GLN A 103 -8.24 -4.25 7.78
N PHE A 104 -7.47 -4.50 6.70
CA PHE A 104 -7.38 -3.63 5.53
C PHE A 104 -8.24 -4.10 4.35
N ILE A 105 -8.56 -5.40 4.28
CA ILE A 105 -9.28 -6.02 3.15
C ILE A 105 -10.80 -6.15 3.39
N GLY A 106 -11.28 -5.74 4.57
CA GLY A 106 -12.68 -5.84 4.96
C GLY A 106 -13.38 -4.48 4.97
N THR A 107 -14.71 -4.50 4.96
CA THR A 107 -15.57 -3.31 5.07
C THR A 107 -15.31 -2.50 6.35
N GLN A 108 -14.85 -3.16 7.41
CA GLN A 108 -14.45 -2.53 8.67
C GLN A 108 -13.44 -1.39 8.52
N PHE A 109 -12.54 -1.44 7.53
CA PHE A 109 -11.55 -0.38 7.29
C PHE A 109 -12.19 0.99 7.01
N ILE A 110 -13.40 0.97 6.44
CA ILE A 110 -14.18 2.17 6.07
C ILE A 110 -15.50 2.24 6.83
N GLN A 111 -15.64 1.48 7.91
CA GLN A 111 -16.91 1.32 8.66
C GLN A 111 -18.09 0.94 7.74
N GLY A 112 -17.82 0.19 6.68
CA GLY A 112 -18.76 -0.10 5.59
C GLY A 112 -20.04 -0.77 6.06
N ASP A 113 -20.01 -1.54 7.15
CA ASP A 113 -21.21 -2.20 7.69
C ASP A 113 -22.29 -1.20 8.16
N THR A 114 -21.94 0.07 8.35
CA THR A 114 -22.86 1.15 8.77
C THR A 114 -23.54 1.87 7.62
N TRP A 115 -23.00 1.80 6.40
CA TRP A 115 -23.45 2.65 5.28
C TRP A 115 -23.48 1.95 3.91
N LEU A 116 -22.73 0.87 3.71
CA LEU A 116 -22.81 0.07 2.49
C LEU A 116 -24.10 -0.74 2.52
N VAL A 117 -25.00 -0.41 1.61
CA VAL A 117 -26.19 -1.22 1.37
C VAL A 117 -25.73 -2.54 0.73
N ARG A 118 -26.06 -3.67 1.36
CA ARG A 118 -25.79 -4.99 0.78
C ARG A 118 -26.66 -5.14 -0.47
N PRO A 119 -26.07 -5.46 -1.64
CA PRO A 119 -26.87 -5.78 -2.81
C PRO A 119 -27.81 -6.94 -2.47
N SER A 120 -29.09 -6.80 -2.82
CA SER A 120 -30.13 -7.83 -2.73
C SER A 120 -29.89 -8.95 -3.72
#